data_AF-A0A1Z9C533-F1
#
_entry.id   AF-A0A1Z9C533-F1
#
_cell.length_a   1.000
_cell.length_b   1.000
_cell.length_c   1.000
_cell.angle_alpha   90.00
_cell.angle_beta   90.00
_cell.angle_gamma   90.00
#
_symmetry.space_group_name_H-M   'P 1'
#
loop_
_entity.id
_entity.type
_entity.pdbx_description
1 polymer ?
#
loop_
_entity_poly.entity_id
_entity_poly.type
_entity_poly.pdbx_seq_one_letter_code
_entity_poly.pdbx_strand_id
1 'polypeptide(L)'
;MSTRYEEIQVNVLRILEPATLGDRTSRIWDISLFSLVVLNLIAVALESVPAFQGNYGNWLYNFELFSVIVFSFEYIARVWSAPAKREIDLTNSPLKARVRYIFSFYGLIDLVAILPFYIQAFFPGLDLRVLRALRLLRILKLNHYNSALDDLFGAIVEEKKSFMTTLYIFSVAFVLSSSLIYYAEHKVQPEAFRSIPDAMYWSIITLTTVGYGDVSPITVFGKSIAAITAIFGVVVVALLTGIVANAFNAQMERRKIIFEDQVREALLDGVLDSDEEASLDDLRKKFGMSKIQADALIEHVKKLKEEKE
;
A
#
# COMPACT_ATOMS: atom_id res chain seq x y z
N MET A 1 23.81 -28.51 -7.70
CA MET A 1 22.57 -29.17 -8.18
C MET A 1 21.49 -28.87 -7.17
N SER A 2 20.48 -28.10 -7.56
CA SER A 2 19.29 -27.91 -6.74
C SER A 2 18.65 -29.28 -6.48
N THR A 3 18.21 -29.52 -5.26
CA THR A 3 17.38 -30.70 -4.98
C THR A 3 15.99 -30.49 -5.58
N ARG A 4 15.31 -31.58 -6.01
CA ARG A 4 13.92 -31.53 -6.49
C ARG A 4 12.98 -30.79 -5.51
N TYR A 5 13.31 -30.81 -4.22
CA TYR A 5 12.62 -30.06 -3.18
C TYR A 5 12.77 -28.53 -3.35
N GLU A 6 13.99 -28.05 -3.61
CA GLU A 6 14.28 -26.63 -3.82
C GLU A 6 13.60 -26.11 -5.10
N GLU A 7 13.58 -26.89 -6.17
CA GLU A 7 12.89 -26.54 -7.42
C GLU A 7 11.38 -26.34 -7.21
N ILE A 8 10.75 -27.19 -6.40
CA ILE A 8 9.32 -27.02 -6.06
C ILE A 8 9.13 -25.76 -5.22
N GLN A 9 10.01 -25.47 -4.26
CA GLN A 9 9.91 -24.25 -3.47
C GLN A 9 10.05 -22.99 -4.33
N VAL A 10 10.99 -22.97 -5.27
CA VAL A 10 11.19 -21.85 -6.22
C VAL A 10 9.96 -21.68 -7.12
N ASN A 11 9.41 -22.76 -7.66
CA ASN A 11 8.21 -22.69 -8.50
C ASN A 11 6.99 -22.18 -7.74
N VAL A 12 6.79 -22.64 -6.50
CA VAL A 12 5.72 -22.14 -5.63
C VAL A 12 5.94 -20.68 -5.27
N LEU A 13 7.17 -20.28 -4.95
CA LEU A 13 7.52 -18.88 -4.68
C LEU A 13 7.20 -18.00 -5.89
N ARG A 14 7.59 -18.42 -7.10
CA ARG A 14 7.31 -17.69 -8.35
C ARG A 14 5.82 -17.43 -8.56
N ILE A 15 4.96 -18.41 -8.25
CA ILE A 15 3.50 -18.27 -8.40
C ILE A 15 2.91 -17.34 -7.33
N LEU A 16 3.51 -17.30 -6.14
CA LEU A 16 3.03 -16.49 -5.01
C LEU A 16 3.58 -15.07 -5.02
N GLU A 17 4.71 -14.81 -5.67
CA GLU A 17 5.23 -13.46 -5.86
C GLU A 17 4.39 -12.68 -6.90
N PRO A 18 4.32 -11.35 -6.79
CA PRO A 18 3.53 -10.53 -7.71
C PRO A 18 3.89 -10.84 -9.16
N ALA A 19 2.87 -11.09 -9.98
CA ALA A 19 3.07 -11.55 -11.35
C ALA A 19 3.89 -10.54 -12.18
N THR A 20 4.99 -11.01 -12.76
CA THR A 20 5.76 -10.23 -13.74
C THR A 20 5.05 -10.20 -15.08
N LEU A 21 5.34 -9.18 -15.89
CA LEU A 21 4.77 -9.01 -17.22
C LEU A 21 5.10 -10.22 -18.13
N GLY A 22 4.09 -11.07 -18.37
CA GLY A 22 4.19 -12.26 -19.22
C GLY A 22 3.91 -13.58 -18.50
N ASP A 23 3.95 -13.60 -17.16
CA ASP A 23 3.60 -14.78 -16.37
C ASP A 23 2.07 -14.90 -16.22
N ARG A 24 1.45 -15.70 -17.08
CA ARG A 24 0.00 -15.90 -17.08
C ARG A 24 -0.48 -16.64 -15.83
N THR A 25 0.31 -17.57 -15.29
CA THR A 25 -0.10 -18.41 -14.17
C THR A 25 -0.16 -17.60 -12.89
N SER A 26 0.92 -16.88 -12.59
CA SER A 26 0.99 -16.00 -11.41
C SER A 26 -0.07 -14.90 -11.51
N ARG A 27 -0.30 -14.36 -12.72
CA ARG A 27 -1.34 -13.34 -12.93
C ARG A 27 -2.76 -13.86 -12.66
N ILE A 28 -3.09 -15.07 -13.10
CA ILE A 28 -4.41 -15.67 -12.81
C ILE A 28 -4.57 -15.89 -11.31
N TRP A 29 -3.51 -16.36 -10.64
CA TRP A 29 -3.50 -16.56 -9.20
C TRP A 29 -3.71 -15.24 -8.44
N ASP A 30 -2.96 -14.19 -8.77
CA ASP A 30 -3.10 -12.86 -8.19
C ASP A 30 -4.50 -12.29 -8.38
N ILE A 31 -5.05 -12.37 -9.61
CA ILE A 31 -6.42 -11.92 -9.90
C ILE A 31 -7.45 -12.71 -9.10
N SER A 32 -7.25 -14.02 -8.93
CA SER A 32 -8.16 -14.88 -8.17
C SER A 32 -8.17 -14.53 -6.69
N LEU A 33 -6.98 -14.33 -6.09
CA LEU A 33 -6.86 -13.92 -4.69
C LEU A 33 -7.38 -12.49 -4.47
N PHE A 34 -7.05 -11.56 -5.36
CA PHE A 34 -7.59 -10.20 -5.35
C PHE A 34 -9.12 -10.22 -5.37
N SER A 35 -9.70 -10.99 -6.30
CA SER A 35 -11.16 -11.14 -6.42
C SER A 35 -11.76 -11.73 -5.15
N LEU A 36 -11.10 -12.74 -4.56
CA LEU A 36 -11.54 -13.35 -3.32
C LEU A 36 -11.54 -12.36 -2.16
N VAL A 37 -10.50 -11.52 -2.02
CA VAL A 37 -10.44 -10.44 -1.02
C VAL A 37 -11.58 -9.44 -1.22
N VAL A 38 -11.79 -8.96 -2.45
CA VAL A 38 -12.85 -7.99 -2.76
C VAL A 38 -14.24 -8.56 -2.47
N LEU A 39 -14.50 -9.80 -2.90
CA LEU A 39 -15.76 -10.48 -2.59
C LEU A 39 -15.95 -10.68 -1.08
N ASN A 40 -14.87 -10.89 -0.33
CA ASN A 40 -14.92 -10.97 1.13
C ASN A 40 -15.32 -9.65 1.78
N LEU A 41 -14.79 -8.52 1.28
CA LEU A 41 -15.18 -7.20 1.77
C LEU A 41 -16.65 -6.91 1.47
N ILE A 42 -17.13 -7.29 0.29
CA ILE A 42 -18.55 -7.21 -0.06
C ILE A 42 -19.38 -8.09 0.87
N ALA A 43 -18.96 -9.33 1.15
CA ALA A 43 -19.64 -10.23 2.07
C ALA A 43 -19.75 -9.64 3.49
N VAL A 44 -18.68 -9.03 4.01
CA VAL A 44 -18.70 -8.32 5.31
C VAL A 44 -19.65 -7.13 5.29
N ALA A 45 -19.67 -6.36 4.20
CA ALA A 45 -20.62 -5.26 4.04
C ALA A 45 -22.07 -5.76 4.02
N LEU A 46 -22.37 -6.86 3.31
CA LEU A 46 -23.69 -7.48 3.28
C LEU A 46 -24.09 -8.07 4.64
N GLU A 47 -23.16 -8.69 5.37
CA GLU A 47 -23.39 -9.22 6.72
C GLU A 47 -23.79 -8.11 7.70
N SER A 48 -23.33 -6.87 7.47
CA SER A 48 -23.71 -5.72 8.31
C SER A 48 -25.18 -5.31 8.15
N VAL A 49 -25.86 -5.74 7.08
CA VAL A 49 -27.28 -5.43 6.83
C VAL A 49 -28.17 -6.52 7.43
N PRO A 50 -29.06 -6.20 8.41
CA PRO A 50 -29.86 -7.21 9.11
C PRO A 50 -30.71 -8.11 8.21
N ALA A 51 -31.25 -7.57 7.10
CA ALA A 51 -32.05 -8.32 6.14
C ALA A 51 -31.24 -9.39 5.38
N PHE A 52 -29.98 -9.09 5.05
CA PHE A 52 -29.08 -10.06 4.41
C PHE A 52 -28.58 -11.09 5.42
N GLN A 53 -28.26 -10.66 6.64
CA GLN A 53 -27.82 -11.58 7.67
C GLN A 53 -28.90 -12.62 8.05
N GLY A 54 -30.16 -12.19 8.16
CA GLY A 54 -31.26 -13.12 8.47
C GLY A 54 -31.48 -14.19 7.39
N ASN A 55 -31.34 -13.83 6.12
CA ASN A 55 -31.68 -14.71 4.98
C ASN A 55 -30.47 -15.49 4.43
N TYR A 56 -29.27 -14.92 4.47
CA TYR A 56 -28.07 -15.46 3.83
C TYR A 56 -26.89 -15.67 4.78
N GLY A 57 -27.08 -15.49 6.10
CA GLY A 57 -25.99 -15.58 7.08
C GLY A 57 -25.16 -16.86 7.01
N ASN A 58 -25.81 -18.01 6.83
CA ASN A 58 -25.09 -19.29 6.67
C ASN A 58 -24.24 -19.34 5.40
N TRP A 59 -24.73 -18.77 4.28
CA TRP A 59 -23.96 -18.69 3.03
C TRP A 59 -22.76 -17.76 3.18
N LEU A 60 -22.94 -16.61 3.83
CA LEU A 60 -21.86 -15.65 4.10
C LEU A 60 -20.80 -16.26 5.03
N TYR A 61 -21.22 -16.99 6.06
CA TYR A 61 -20.31 -17.72 6.96
C TYR A 61 -19.53 -18.83 6.22
N ASN A 62 -20.20 -19.63 5.39
CA ASN A 62 -19.53 -20.68 4.60
C ASN A 62 -18.54 -20.09 3.59
N PHE A 63 -18.89 -18.95 2.97
CA PHE A 63 -17.98 -18.23 2.09
C PHE A 63 -16.78 -17.66 2.85
N GLU A 64 -17.00 -17.13 4.06
CA GLU A 64 -15.90 -16.73 4.93
C GLU A 64 -14.99 -17.92 5.25
N LEU A 65 -15.54 -19.05 5.68
CA LEU A 65 -14.77 -20.24 5.99
C LEU A 65 -13.93 -20.70 4.79
N PHE A 66 -14.52 -20.75 3.59
CA PHE A 66 -13.81 -21.05 2.36
C PHE A 66 -12.65 -20.08 2.12
N SER A 67 -12.90 -18.78 2.22
CA SER A 67 -11.86 -17.76 2.00
C SER A 67 -10.71 -17.85 3.02
N VAL A 68 -11.01 -18.11 4.29
CA VAL A 68 -10.00 -18.25 5.35
C VAL A 68 -9.15 -19.49 5.10
N ILE A 69 -9.75 -20.59 4.65
CA ILE A 69 -9.00 -21.80 4.27
C ILE A 69 -8.02 -21.46 3.15
N VAL A 70 -8.48 -20.80 2.08
CA VAL A 70 -7.62 -20.39 0.95
C VAL A 70 -6.49 -19.46 1.41
N PHE A 71 -6.78 -18.43 2.21
CA PHE A 71 -5.76 -17.50 2.72
C PHE A 71 -4.79 -18.16 3.70
N SER A 72 -5.24 -19.15 4.46
CA SER A 72 -4.38 -19.90 5.36
C SER A 72 -3.42 -20.80 4.59
N PHE A 73 -3.91 -21.47 3.53
CA PHE A 73 -3.05 -22.21 2.61
C PHE A 73 -2.03 -21.30 1.93
N GLU A 74 -2.47 -20.14 1.45
CA GLU A 74 -1.58 -19.13 0.86
C GLU A 74 -0.49 -18.72 1.85
N TYR A 75 -0.85 -18.34 3.08
CA TYR A 75 0.10 -17.91 4.11
C TYR A 75 1.10 -19.01 4.45
N ILE A 76 0.64 -20.25 4.64
CA ILE A 76 1.51 -21.40 4.90
C ILE A 76 2.45 -21.65 3.72
N ALA A 77 1.95 -21.58 2.49
CA ALA A 77 2.75 -21.77 1.29
C ALA A 77 3.84 -20.70 1.17
N ARG A 78 3.53 -19.42 1.46
CA ARG A 78 4.50 -18.32 1.49
C ARG A 78 5.57 -18.50 2.57
N VAL A 79 5.17 -18.86 3.79
CA VAL A 79 6.12 -19.16 4.88
C VAL A 79 7.00 -20.35 4.51
N TRP A 80 6.44 -21.39 3.88
CA TRP A 80 7.18 -22.58 3.47
C TRP A 80 8.17 -22.30 2.32
N SER A 81 7.79 -21.48 1.35
CA SER A 81 8.60 -21.11 0.18
C SER A 81 9.57 -19.94 0.43
N ALA A 82 9.41 -19.19 1.52
CA ALA A 82 10.29 -18.06 1.88
C ALA A 82 11.80 -18.36 1.83
N PRO A 83 12.30 -19.55 2.22
CA PRO A 83 13.71 -19.88 2.08
C PRO A 83 14.20 -19.96 0.63
N ALA A 84 13.34 -20.12 -0.38
CA ALA A 84 13.74 -20.18 -1.80
C ALA A 84 14.13 -18.82 -2.38
N LYS A 85 13.83 -17.71 -1.69
CA LYS A 85 14.28 -16.35 -2.04
C LYS A 85 15.80 -16.15 -1.79
N ARG A 86 16.56 -17.25 -1.79
CA ARG A 86 17.88 -17.44 -1.18
C ARG A 86 19.05 -17.00 -2.02
N GLU A 87 18.84 -16.66 -3.29
CA GLU A 87 19.95 -16.29 -4.18
C GLU A 87 20.71 -15.02 -3.71
N ILE A 88 20.18 -14.25 -2.75
CA ILE A 88 20.77 -12.99 -2.30
C ILE A 88 21.52 -13.10 -0.96
N ASP A 89 21.34 -14.17 -0.17
CA ASP A 89 21.77 -14.20 1.25
C ASP A 89 22.40 -15.56 1.65
N LEU A 90 23.66 -15.78 1.24
CA LEU A 90 24.45 -17.02 1.42
C LEU A 90 24.71 -17.44 2.89
N THR A 91 24.22 -16.69 3.89
CA THR A 91 24.55 -16.86 5.31
C THR A 91 23.39 -17.30 6.21
N ASN A 92 22.16 -17.46 5.69
CA ASN A 92 20.97 -17.64 6.53
C ASN A 92 20.34 -19.05 6.53
N SER A 93 20.17 -19.62 7.74
CA SER A 93 19.45 -20.88 8.01
C SER A 93 17.99 -20.82 7.50
N PRO A 94 17.41 -21.92 6.97
CA PRO A 94 16.05 -21.90 6.42
C PRO A 94 15.01 -21.44 7.45
N LEU A 95 15.19 -21.81 8.72
CA LEU A 95 14.28 -21.41 9.80
C LEU A 95 14.30 -19.88 10.03
N LYS A 96 15.48 -19.25 9.94
CA LYS A 96 15.60 -17.79 10.07
C LYS A 96 14.87 -17.07 8.95
N ALA A 97 14.91 -17.59 7.71
CA ALA A 97 14.18 -17.01 6.58
C ALA A 97 12.65 -17.06 6.79
N ARG A 98 12.14 -18.18 7.32
CA ARG A 98 10.70 -18.32 7.64
C ARG A 98 10.26 -17.35 8.74
N VAL A 99 11.03 -17.27 9.83
CA VAL A 99 10.74 -16.34 10.93
C VAL A 99 10.81 -14.89 10.46
N ARG A 100 11.81 -14.55 9.62
CA ARG A 100 11.91 -13.22 9.00
C ARG A 100 10.67 -12.88 8.20
N TYR A 101 10.13 -13.84 7.44
CA TYR A 101 8.90 -13.63 6.68
C TYR A 101 7.68 -13.42 7.60
N ILE A 102 7.50 -14.25 8.63
CA ILE A 102 6.37 -14.12 9.58
C ILE A 102 6.31 -12.72 10.22
N PHE A 103 7.47 -12.17 10.60
CA PHE A 103 7.57 -10.84 11.20
C PHE A 103 7.81 -9.72 10.18
N SER A 104 7.74 -10.01 8.87
CA SER A 104 7.77 -8.99 7.82
C SER A 104 6.42 -8.29 7.70
N PHE A 105 6.40 -7.11 7.09
CA PHE A 105 5.17 -6.35 6.86
C PHE A 105 4.09 -7.18 6.15
N TYR A 106 4.43 -7.88 5.06
CA TYR A 106 3.49 -8.74 4.33
C TYR A 106 3.08 -9.98 5.13
N GLY A 107 4.00 -10.60 5.88
CA GLY A 107 3.69 -11.75 6.73
C GLY A 107 2.69 -11.39 7.85
N LEU A 108 2.84 -10.20 8.44
CA LEU A 108 1.89 -9.67 9.42
C LEU A 108 0.53 -9.39 8.80
N ILE A 109 0.46 -8.82 7.59
CA ILE A 109 -0.79 -8.60 6.86
C ILE A 109 -1.52 -9.93 6.60
N ASP A 110 -0.81 -10.93 6.10
CA ASP A 110 -1.38 -12.25 5.83
C ASP A 110 -1.87 -12.93 7.11
N LEU A 111 -1.11 -12.81 8.20
CA LEU A 111 -1.51 -13.34 9.50
C LEU A 111 -2.78 -12.63 10.02
N VAL A 112 -2.80 -11.30 10.03
CA VAL A 112 -3.95 -10.50 10.49
C VAL A 112 -5.20 -10.78 9.65
N ALA A 113 -5.05 -11.11 8.37
CA ALA A 113 -6.18 -11.45 7.50
C ALA A 113 -6.92 -12.74 7.92
N ILE A 114 -6.20 -13.74 8.43
CA ILE A 114 -6.78 -15.02 8.86
C ILE A 114 -7.08 -15.07 10.36
N LEU A 115 -6.39 -14.25 11.15
CA LEU A 115 -6.40 -14.27 12.61
C LEU A 115 -7.81 -14.13 13.25
N PRO A 116 -8.71 -13.24 12.79
CA PRO A 116 -10.02 -13.07 13.42
C PRO A 116 -10.85 -14.36 13.49
N PHE A 117 -10.78 -15.20 12.45
CA PHE A 117 -11.49 -16.48 12.40
C PHE A 117 -10.94 -17.46 13.44
N TYR A 118 -9.62 -17.60 13.51
CA TYR A 118 -8.98 -18.50 14.46
C TYR A 118 -9.17 -18.03 15.91
N ILE A 119 -9.05 -16.73 16.18
CA ILE A 119 -9.33 -16.18 17.52
C ILE A 119 -10.77 -16.50 17.93
N GLN A 120 -11.74 -16.28 17.04
CA GLN A 120 -13.15 -16.58 17.33
C GLN A 120 -13.37 -18.09 17.59
N ALA A 121 -12.68 -18.96 16.87
CA ALA A 121 -12.79 -20.42 17.04
C ALA A 121 -12.22 -20.91 18.38
N PHE A 122 -11.08 -20.36 18.82
CA PHE A 122 -10.44 -20.75 20.09
C PHE A 122 -11.00 -20.01 21.32
N PHE A 123 -11.53 -18.79 21.14
CA PHE A 123 -12.05 -17.93 22.20
C PHE A 123 -13.46 -17.41 21.87
N PRO A 124 -14.48 -18.28 21.89
CA PRO A 124 -15.86 -17.91 21.50
C PRO A 124 -16.51 -16.87 22.43
N GLY A 125 -15.93 -16.59 23.60
CA GLY A 125 -16.41 -15.58 24.56
C GLY A 125 -15.90 -14.16 24.35
N LEU A 126 -15.03 -13.91 23.35
CA LEU A 126 -14.58 -12.55 23.02
C LEU A 126 -15.67 -11.77 22.28
N ASP A 127 -15.66 -10.44 22.39
CA ASP A 127 -16.61 -9.59 21.67
C ASP A 127 -16.45 -9.77 20.15
N LEU A 128 -17.43 -10.47 19.57
CA LEU A 128 -17.50 -10.80 18.15
C LEU A 128 -17.59 -9.56 17.26
N ARG A 129 -17.92 -8.38 17.80
CA ARG A 129 -18.02 -7.14 17.02
C ARG A 129 -16.65 -6.63 16.59
N VAL A 130 -15.68 -6.60 17.51
CA VAL A 130 -14.32 -6.14 17.21
C VAL A 130 -13.64 -7.12 16.26
N LEU A 131 -13.77 -8.43 16.51
CA LEU A 131 -13.22 -9.45 15.62
C LEU A 131 -13.81 -9.39 14.21
N ARG A 132 -15.12 -9.09 14.08
CA ARG A 132 -15.75 -8.85 12.77
C ARG A 132 -15.17 -7.63 12.06
N ALA A 133 -14.95 -6.52 12.76
CA ALA A 133 -14.32 -5.34 12.18
C ALA A 133 -12.88 -5.61 11.71
N LEU A 134 -12.11 -6.41 12.46
CA LEU A 134 -10.74 -6.80 12.06
C LEU A 134 -10.71 -7.59 10.74
N ARG A 135 -11.80 -8.23 10.32
CA ARG A 135 -11.87 -8.89 9.00
C ARG A 135 -11.71 -7.89 7.85
N LEU A 136 -12.06 -6.62 8.04
CA LEU A 136 -11.83 -5.57 7.04
C LEU A 136 -10.34 -5.36 6.78
N LEU A 137 -9.45 -5.69 7.72
CA LEU A 137 -7.99 -5.61 7.53
C LEU A 137 -7.51 -6.58 6.45
N ARG A 138 -8.32 -7.56 6.01
CA ARG A 138 -8.06 -8.37 4.80
C ARG A 138 -7.86 -7.50 3.56
N ILE A 139 -8.42 -6.27 3.52
CA ILE A 139 -8.16 -5.29 2.45
C ILE A 139 -6.67 -4.98 2.29
N LEU A 140 -5.87 -5.08 3.36
CA LEU A 140 -4.44 -4.82 3.30
C LEU A 140 -3.70 -5.87 2.45
N LYS A 141 -4.28 -7.08 2.26
CA LYS A 141 -3.73 -8.07 1.32
C LYS A 141 -3.71 -7.56 -0.12
N LEU A 142 -4.55 -6.58 -0.48
CA LEU A 142 -4.52 -5.96 -1.80
C LEU A 142 -3.17 -5.32 -2.13
N ASN A 143 -2.40 -4.90 -1.11
CA ASN A 143 -1.05 -4.37 -1.29
C ASN A 143 -0.12 -5.41 -1.92
N HIS A 144 -0.28 -6.70 -1.60
CA HIS A 144 0.56 -7.77 -2.12
C HIS A 144 0.44 -7.93 -3.65
N TYR A 145 -0.71 -7.56 -4.23
CA TYR A 145 -0.98 -7.73 -5.66
C TYR A 145 -0.77 -6.45 -6.47
N ASN A 146 -0.43 -5.33 -5.82
CA ASN A 146 -0.28 -4.04 -6.47
C ASN A 146 1.12 -3.45 -6.22
N SER A 147 2.03 -3.72 -7.14
CA SER A 147 3.39 -3.17 -7.11
C SER A 147 3.42 -1.64 -7.09
N ALA A 148 2.39 -0.97 -7.60
CA ALA A 148 2.33 0.50 -7.60
C ALA A 148 2.20 1.08 -6.18
N LEU A 149 1.61 0.35 -5.24
CA LEU A 149 1.55 0.79 -3.84
C LEU A 149 2.91 0.67 -3.15
N ASP A 150 3.63 -0.43 -3.40
CA ASP A 150 5.00 -0.59 -2.90
C ASP A 150 5.94 0.48 -3.45
N ASP A 151 5.76 0.83 -4.72
CA ASP A 151 6.47 1.94 -5.37
C ASP A 151 6.16 3.26 -4.67
N LEU A 152 4.88 3.57 -4.48
CA LEU A 152 4.42 4.77 -3.78
C LEU A 152 4.96 4.85 -2.34
N PHE A 153 4.91 3.76 -1.57
CA PHE A 153 5.44 3.72 -0.22
C PHE A 153 6.96 3.87 -0.20
N GLY A 154 7.67 3.21 -1.12
CA GLY A 154 9.12 3.36 -1.28
C GLY A 154 9.51 4.80 -1.57
N ALA A 155 8.78 5.46 -2.48
CA ALA A 155 8.96 6.87 -2.80
C ALA A 155 8.74 7.77 -1.58
N ILE A 156 7.66 7.57 -0.82
CA ILE A 156 7.39 8.35 0.41
C ILE A 156 8.48 8.13 1.46
N VAL A 157 9.02 6.91 1.58
CA VAL A 157 10.11 6.60 2.51
C VAL A 157 11.41 7.29 2.10
N GLU A 158 11.69 7.43 0.80
CA GLU A 158 12.81 8.24 0.30
C GLU A 158 12.62 9.72 0.70
N GLU A 159 11.41 10.25 0.57
CA GLU A 159 11.05 11.64 0.94
C GLU A 159 10.57 11.82 2.39
N LYS A 160 10.93 10.88 3.29
CA LYS A 160 10.40 10.84 4.66
C LYS A 160 10.61 12.14 5.43
N LYS A 161 11.70 12.85 5.18
CA LYS A 161 12.03 14.09 5.91
C LYS A 161 11.03 15.19 5.55
N SER A 162 10.81 15.41 4.27
CA SER A 162 9.85 16.39 3.74
C SER A 162 8.42 16.08 4.21
N PHE A 163 8.04 14.80 4.17
CA PHE A 163 6.74 14.33 4.62
C PHE A 163 6.53 14.54 6.13
N MET A 164 7.52 14.17 6.96
CA MET A 164 7.46 14.38 8.42
C MET A 164 7.44 15.86 8.81
N THR A 165 8.18 16.73 8.12
CA THR A 165 8.12 18.17 8.34
C THR A 165 6.73 18.73 8.04
N THR A 166 6.10 18.28 6.95
CA THR A 166 4.74 18.71 6.60
C THR A 166 3.71 18.24 7.62
N LEU A 167 3.81 16.98 8.08
CA LEU A 167 2.94 16.45 9.13
C LEU A 167 3.12 17.16 10.47
N TYR A 168 4.35 17.59 10.79
CA TYR A 168 4.62 18.41 11.97
C TYR A 168 3.94 19.78 11.87
N ILE A 169 4.09 20.49 10.74
CA ILE A 169 3.43 21.78 10.51
C ILE A 169 1.89 21.62 10.58
N PHE A 170 1.34 20.57 9.98
CA PHE A 170 -0.08 20.25 10.08
C PHE A 170 -0.52 20.04 11.52
N SER A 171 0.22 19.25 12.30
CA SER A 171 -0.12 18.96 13.70
C SER A 171 -0.13 20.23 14.56
N VAL A 172 0.85 21.12 14.34
CA VAL A 172 0.90 22.42 15.01
C VAL A 172 -0.31 23.28 14.61
N ALA A 173 -0.59 23.43 13.32
CA ALA A 173 -1.74 24.18 12.83
C ALA A 173 -3.08 23.62 13.33
N PHE A 174 -3.18 22.29 13.43
CA PHE A 174 -4.34 21.57 13.94
C PHE A 174 -4.61 21.88 15.41
N VAL A 175 -3.61 21.73 16.28
CA VAL A 175 -3.76 22.02 17.71
C VAL A 175 -4.00 23.51 17.96
N LEU A 176 -3.30 24.40 17.24
CA LEU A 176 -3.48 25.84 17.36
C LEU A 176 -4.86 26.29 16.92
N SER A 177 -5.34 25.85 15.74
CA SER A 177 -6.67 26.22 15.23
C SER A 177 -7.76 25.73 16.18
N SER A 178 -7.64 24.51 16.71
CA SER A 178 -8.61 23.92 17.65
C SER A 178 -8.68 24.70 18.95
N SER A 179 -7.53 25.13 19.48
CA SER A 179 -7.47 25.90 20.72
C SER A 179 -8.03 27.32 20.51
N LEU A 180 -7.62 28.00 19.43
CA LEU A 180 -8.05 29.36 19.14
C LEU A 180 -9.55 29.45 18.90
N ILE A 181 -10.11 28.51 18.11
CA ILE A 181 -11.54 28.52 17.79
C ILE A 181 -12.39 28.21 19.02
N TYR A 182 -11.93 27.31 19.90
CA TYR A 182 -12.58 27.03 21.17
C TYR A 182 -12.69 28.30 22.02
N TYR A 183 -11.57 29.01 22.23
CA TYR A 183 -11.60 30.25 23.02
C TYR A 183 -12.42 31.37 22.37
N ALA A 184 -12.52 31.40 21.04
CA ALA A 184 -13.31 32.37 20.31
C ALA A 184 -14.83 32.11 20.39
N GLU A 185 -15.24 30.84 20.30
CA GLU A 185 -16.64 30.47 20.08
C GLU A 185 -17.33 29.86 21.30
N HIS A 186 -16.60 29.23 22.23
CA HIS A 186 -17.18 28.47 23.34
C HIS A 186 -18.22 29.25 24.15
N LYS A 187 -17.98 30.55 24.39
CA LYS A 187 -18.92 31.39 25.15
C LYS A 187 -20.26 31.60 24.46
N VAL A 188 -20.28 31.63 23.13
CA VAL A 188 -21.49 31.91 22.33
C VAL A 188 -22.10 30.61 21.78
N GLN A 189 -21.28 29.58 21.59
CA GLN A 189 -21.65 28.26 21.08
C GLN A 189 -21.10 27.14 21.98
N PRO A 190 -21.54 27.03 23.25
CA PRO A 190 -20.99 26.07 24.19
C PRO A 190 -21.27 24.62 23.80
N GLU A 191 -22.35 24.34 23.07
CA GLU A 191 -22.68 22.98 22.60
C GLU A 191 -21.89 22.55 21.36
N ALA A 192 -21.52 23.49 20.49
CA ALA A 192 -20.74 23.19 19.28
C ALA A 192 -19.23 23.16 19.54
N PHE A 193 -18.76 24.01 20.46
CA PHE A 193 -17.36 24.10 20.87
C PHE A 193 -17.21 23.83 22.37
N ARG A 194 -17.67 22.65 22.81
CA ARG A 194 -17.71 22.24 24.24
C ARG A 194 -16.34 22.15 24.89
N SER A 195 -15.35 21.66 24.15
CA SER A 195 -13.98 21.47 24.61
C SER A 195 -13.00 21.60 23.43
N ILE A 196 -11.69 21.68 23.73
CA ILE A 196 -10.67 21.68 22.67
C ILE A 196 -10.73 20.40 21.81
N PRO A 197 -10.89 19.19 22.38
CA PRO A 197 -11.13 17.98 21.59
C PRO A 197 -12.37 18.04 20.68
N ASP A 198 -13.46 18.66 21.12
CA ASP A 198 -14.64 18.83 20.25
C ASP A 198 -14.34 19.84 19.12
N ALA A 199 -13.59 20.91 19.42
CA ALA A 199 -13.11 21.87 18.42
C ALA A 199 -12.08 21.27 17.43
N MET A 200 -11.39 20.18 17.81
CA MET A 200 -10.50 19.44 16.92
C MET A 200 -11.27 18.82 15.75
N TYR A 201 -12.51 18.37 15.96
CA TYR A 201 -13.34 17.88 14.85
C TYR A 201 -13.56 18.96 13.79
N TRP A 202 -13.89 20.19 14.20
CA TRP A 202 -14.01 21.33 13.27
C TRP A 202 -12.68 21.67 12.58
N SER A 203 -11.56 21.65 13.33
CA SER A 203 -10.26 21.99 12.77
C SER A 203 -9.77 20.97 11.75
N ILE A 204 -9.97 19.67 12.00
CA ILE A 204 -9.53 18.63 11.06
C ILE A 204 -10.32 18.72 9.76
N ILE A 205 -11.66 18.88 9.80
CA ILE A 205 -12.47 18.98 8.58
C ILE A 205 -12.18 20.27 7.81
N THR A 206 -11.80 21.35 8.50
CA THR A 206 -11.47 22.64 7.86
C THR A 206 -10.07 22.61 7.24
N LEU A 207 -9.05 22.13 7.98
CA LEU A 207 -7.68 22.02 7.47
C LEU A 207 -7.55 21.00 6.34
N THR A 208 -8.39 19.96 6.33
CA THR A 208 -8.43 18.98 5.22
C THR A 208 -9.36 19.39 4.09
N THR A 209 -9.92 20.61 4.13
CA THR A 209 -10.81 21.18 3.09
C THR A 209 -12.12 20.41 2.87
N VAL A 210 -12.52 19.53 3.81
CA VAL A 210 -13.79 18.78 3.76
C VAL A 210 -14.98 19.69 4.06
N GLY A 211 -14.93 20.39 5.21
CA GLY A 211 -15.92 21.40 5.58
C GLY A 211 -17.39 20.95 5.53
N TYR A 212 -17.78 19.93 6.31
CA TYR A 212 -19.18 19.45 6.36
C TYR A 212 -20.21 20.55 6.69
N GLY A 213 -19.81 21.58 7.44
CA GLY A 213 -20.66 22.73 7.76
C GLY A 213 -21.65 22.49 8.90
N ASP A 214 -21.57 21.34 9.57
CA ASP A 214 -22.34 20.98 10.77
C ASP A 214 -21.96 21.81 12.01
N VAL A 215 -20.69 22.24 12.10
CA VAL A 215 -20.19 23.20 13.08
C VAL A 215 -19.46 24.33 12.37
N SER A 216 -19.75 25.58 12.74
CA SER A 216 -19.04 26.75 12.18
C SER A 216 -19.00 27.93 13.16
N PRO A 217 -17.94 28.76 13.13
CA PRO A 217 -17.85 29.92 13.99
C PRO A 217 -18.82 31.03 13.55
N ILE A 218 -19.47 31.65 14.53
CA ILE A 218 -20.43 32.74 14.29
C ILE A 218 -19.87 34.10 14.69
N THR A 219 -18.88 34.14 15.59
CA THR A 219 -18.27 35.41 16.04
C THR A 219 -17.36 36.00 14.96
N VAL A 220 -17.16 37.32 15.01
CA VAL A 220 -16.24 38.01 14.08
C VAL A 220 -14.83 37.47 14.21
N PHE A 221 -14.37 37.25 15.45
CA PHE A 221 -13.02 36.74 15.71
C PHE A 221 -12.86 35.26 15.28
N GLY A 222 -13.87 34.42 15.55
CA GLY A 222 -13.87 33.03 15.10
C GLY A 222 -13.90 32.89 13.58
N LYS A 223 -14.65 33.75 12.88
CA LYS A 223 -14.62 33.80 11.41
C LYS A 223 -13.25 34.18 10.84
N SER A 224 -12.55 35.12 11.48
CA SER A 224 -11.17 35.47 11.09
C SER A 224 -10.20 34.29 11.31
N ILE A 225 -10.31 33.58 12.43
CA ILE A 225 -9.54 32.35 12.68
C ILE A 225 -9.84 31.32 11.60
N ALA A 226 -11.12 31.07 11.31
CA ALA A 226 -11.53 30.13 10.27
C ALA A 226 -10.99 30.47 8.88
N ALA A 227 -10.99 31.75 8.50
CA ALA A 227 -10.42 32.17 7.23
C ALA A 227 -8.91 31.84 7.15
N ILE A 228 -8.15 32.10 8.22
CA ILE A 228 -6.73 31.77 8.30
C ILE A 228 -6.52 30.24 8.28
N THR A 229 -7.27 29.50 9.09
CA THR A 229 -7.20 28.03 9.16
C THR A 229 -7.52 27.40 7.79
N ALA A 230 -8.52 27.91 7.07
CA ALA A 230 -8.86 27.42 5.74
C ALA A 230 -7.71 27.63 4.72
N ILE A 231 -7.07 28.80 4.73
CA ILE A 231 -5.90 29.08 3.87
C ILE A 231 -4.75 28.11 4.21
N PHE A 232 -4.44 27.92 5.49
CA PHE A 232 -3.42 26.96 5.91
C PHE A 232 -3.76 25.53 5.48
N GLY A 233 -5.04 25.15 5.55
CA GLY A 233 -5.50 23.84 5.10
C GLY A 233 -5.16 23.57 3.64
N VAL A 234 -5.48 24.51 2.75
CA VAL A 234 -5.14 24.43 1.32
C VAL A 234 -3.62 24.28 1.12
N VAL A 235 -2.81 25.07 1.84
CA VAL A 235 -1.35 24.99 1.75
C VAL A 235 -0.83 23.62 2.17
N VAL A 236 -1.31 23.06 3.29
CA VAL A 236 -0.85 21.75 3.76
C VAL A 236 -1.25 20.63 2.80
N VAL A 237 -2.49 20.62 2.32
CA VAL A 237 -2.96 19.61 1.36
C VAL A 237 -2.14 19.68 0.06
N ALA A 238 -1.82 20.88 -0.41
CA ALA A 238 -0.96 21.09 -1.58
C ALA A 238 0.48 20.57 -1.33
N LEU A 239 1.05 20.81 -0.14
CA LEU A 239 2.38 20.30 0.22
C LEU A 239 2.41 18.77 0.25
N LEU A 240 1.43 18.12 0.90
CA LEU A 240 1.36 16.66 0.96
C LEU A 240 1.23 16.05 -0.43
N THR A 241 0.37 16.61 -1.28
CA THR A 241 0.18 16.16 -2.66
C THR A 241 1.46 16.36 -3.47
N GLY A 242 2.12 17.52 -3.34
CA GLY A 242 3.36 17.83 -4.05
C GLY A 242 4.53 16.93 -3.65
N ILE A 243 4.67 16.61 -2.36
CA ILE A 243 5.71 15.69 -1.88
C ILE A 243 5.53 14.29 -2.46
N VAL A 244 4.30 13.76 -2.42
CA VAL A 244 4.00 12.42 -2.96
C VAL A 244 4.25 12.38 -4.47
N ALA A 245 3.80 13.41 -5.20
CA ALA A 245 4.03 13.50 -6.64
C ALA A 245 5.52 13.59 -6.99
N ASN A 246 6.29 14.42 -6.27
CA ASN A 246 7.72 14.54 -6.48
C ASN A 246 8.46 13.24 -6.17
N ALA A 247 8.09 12.57 -5.08
CA ALA A 247 8.67 11.29 -4.70
C ALA A 247 8.46 10.23 -5.78
N PHE A 248 7.23 10.13 -6.31
CA PHE A 248 6.89 9.20 -7.38
C PHE A 248 7.66 9.51 -8.67
N ASN A 249 7.72 10.79 -9.07
CA ASN A 249 8.48 11.22 -10.24
C ASN A 249 9.97 10.93 -10.10
N ALA A 250 10.56 11.21 -8.92
CA ALA A 250 11.96 10.93 -8.64
C ALA A 250 12.28 9.43 -8.73
N GLN A 251 11.37 8.58 -8.24
CA GLN A 251 11.51 7.13 -8.34
C GLN A 251 11.43 6.64 -9.79
N MET A 252 10.49 7.17 -10.59
CA MET A 252 10.38 6.86 -12.01
C MET A 252 11.64 7.28 -12.79
N GLU A 253 12.17 8.48 -12.52
CA GLU A 253 13.38 8.99 -13.19
C GLU A 253 14.60 8.14 -12.81
N ARG A 254 14.73 7.74 -11.54
CA ARG A 254 15.80 6.84 -11.09
C ARG A 254 15.78 5.50 -11.86
N ARG A 255 14.59 4.92 -12.08
CA ARG A 255 14.45 3.67 -12.86
C ARG A 255 14.88 3.87 -14.32
N LYS A 256 14.52 5.01 -14.91
CA LYS A 256 14.93 5.38 -16.26
C LYS A 256 16.44 5.48 -16.37
N ILE A 257 17.11 6.16 -15.43
CA ILE A 257 18.58 6.28 -15.40
C ILE A 257 19.24 4.91 -15.25
N ILE A 258 18.78 4.06 -14.31
CA ILE A 258 19.33 2.71 -14.14
C ILE A 258 19.18 1.88 -15.42
N PHE A 259 18.04 2.00 -16.10
CA PHE A 259 17.82 1.31 -17.37
C PHE A 259 18.73 1.84 -18.48
N GLU A 260 18.86 3.16 -18.63
CA GLU A 260 19.77 3.77 -19.60
C GLU A 260 21.24 3.35 -19.37
N ASP A 261 21.68 3.29 -18.11
CA ASP A 261 23.02 2.81 -17.77
C ASP A 261 23.24 1.35 -18.18
N GLN A 262 22.25 0.47 -17.92
CA GLN A 262 22.31 -0.94 -18.33
C GLN A 262 22.29 -1.12 -19.85
N VAL A 263 21.50 -0.31 -20.56
CA VAL A 263 21.51 -0.27 -22.03
C VAL A 263 22.87 0.18 -22.56
N ARG A 264 23.48 1.19 -21.91
CA ARG A 264 24.82 1.67 -22.31
C ARG A 264 25.89 0.59 -22.08
N GLU A 265 25.82 -0.14 -20.97
CA GLU A 265 26.72 -1.26 -20.69
C GLU A 265 26.58 -2.38 -21.73
N ALA A 266 25.35 -2.77 -22.07
CA ALA A 266 25.09 -3.77 -23.12
C ALA A 266 25.59 -3.30 -24.50
N LEU A 267 25.43 -2.02 -24.83
CA LEU A 267 25.87 -1.47 -26.12
C LEU A 267 27.37 -1.16 -26.19
N LEU A 268 28.20 -1.56 -25.23
CA LEU A 268 29.64 -1.24 -25.25
C LEU A 268 30.35 -1.79 -26.48
N ASP A 269 30.06 -3.04 -26.86
CA ASP A 269 30.63 -3.69 -28.06
C ASP A 269 29.93 -3.30 -29.37
N GLY A 270 28.82 -2.55 -29.27
CA GLY A 270 28.04 -2.03 -30.40
C GLY A 270 26.97 -2.98 -30.93
N VAL A 271 26.84 -4.19 -30.39
CA VAL A 271 25.84 -5.17 -30.83
C VAL A 271 25.11 -5.72 -29.62
N LEU A 272 23.79 -5.53 -29.60
CA LEU A 272 22.95 -6.05 -28.52
C LEU A 272 22.68 -7.54 -28.80
N ASP A 273 23.28 -8.42 -27.99
CA ASP A 273 23.11 -9.86 -28.16
C ASP A 273 21.76 -10.36 -27.60
N SER A 274 21.43 -11.63 -27.84
CA SER A 274 20.15 -12.20 -27.40
C SER A 274 20.01 -12.31 -25.88
N ASP A 275 21.12 -12.48 -25.16
CA ASP A 275 21.14 -12.64 -23.71
C ASP A 275 21.00 -11.27 -23.02
N GLU A 276 21.61 -10.23 -23.58
CA GLU A 276 21.44 -8.83 -23.19
C GLU A 276 20.04 -8.32 -23.49
N GLU A 277 19.47 -8.65 -24.65
CA GLU A 277 18.09 -8.28 -25.00
C GLU A 277 17.10 -8.89 -24.01
N ALA A 278 17.32 -10.17 -23.64
CA ALA A 278 16.53 -10.84 -22.62
C ALA A 278 16.68 -10.19 -21.22
N SER A 279 17.91 -9.79 -20.86
CA SER A 279 18.20 -9.14 -19.58
C SER A 279 17.57 -7.74 -19.49
N LEU A 280 17.63 -6.96 -20.56
CA LEU A 280 16.98 -5.66 -20.66
C LEU A 280 15.45 -5.79 -20.66
N ASP A 281 14.89 -6.81 -21.31
CA ASP A 281 13.44 -7.07 -21.24
C ASP A 281 13.01 -7.49 -19.82
N ASP A 282 13.80 -8.28 -19.09
CA ASP A 282 13.53 -8.60 -17.68
C ASP A 282 13.57 -7.34 -16.80
N LEU A 283 14.60 -6.51 -16.95
CA LEU A 283 14.74 -5.25 -16.22
C LEU A 283 13.59 -4.29 -16.52
N ARG A 284 13.19 -4.18 -17.80
CA ARG A 284 12.02 -3.41 -18.24
C ARG A 284 10.76 -3.90 -17.54
N LYS A 285 10.53 -5.22 -17.52
CA LYS A 285 9.36 -5.81 -16.86
C LYS A 285 9.37 -5.56 -15.35
N LYS A 286 10.53 -5.67 -14.71
CA LYS A 286 10.73 -5.40 -13.29
C LYS A 286 10.44 -3.95 -12.91
N PHE A 287 10.79 -3.00 -13.76
CA PHE A 287 10.49 -1.58 -13.54
C PHE A 287 9.07 -1.17 -13.98
N GLY A 288 8.30 -2.09 -14.57
CA GLY A 288 6.96 -1.81 -15.09
C GLY A 288 6.97 -0.88 -16.32
N MET A 289 8.11 -0.76 -17.01
CA MET A 289 8.24 0.12 -18.16
C MET A 289 7.53 -0.46 -19.39
N SER A 290 6.81 0.38 -20.12
CA SER A 290 6.19 -0.03 -21.38
C SER A 290 7.27 -0.36 -22.42
N LYS A 291 6.96 -1.26 -23.36
CA LYS A 291 7.90 -1.60 -24.45
C LYS A 291 8.28 -0.37 -25.27
N ILE A 292 7.31 0.48 -25.60
CA ILE A 292 7.51 1.73 -26.33
C ILE A 292 8.50 2.65 -25.60
N GLN A 293 8.37 2.77 -24.28
CA GLN A 293 9.27 3.60 -23.48
C GLN A 293 10.69 3.03 -23.46
N ALA A 294 10.84 1.72 -23.28
CA ALA A 294 12.16 1.08 -23.29
C ALA A 294 12.85 1.18 -24.65
N ASP A 295 12.12 0.92 -25.75
CA ASP A 295 12.64 1.01 -27.11
C ASP A 295 13.12 2.43 -27.42
N ALA A 296 12.39 3.46 -26.96
CA ALA A 296 12.79 4.86 -27.10
C ALA A 296 14.08 5.20 -26.32
N LEU A 297 14.29 4.62 -25.13
CA LEU A 297 15.53 4.80 -24.36
C LEU A 297 16.70 4.11 -25.04
N ILE A 298 16.50 2.90 -25.58
CA ILE A 298 17.51 2.17 -26.33
C ILE A 298 17.92 2.97 -27.57
N GLU A 299 16.96 3.49 -28.33
CA GLU A 299 17.23 4.34 -29.50
C GLU A 299 17.97 5.62 -29.10
N HIS A 300 17.60 6.24 -27.98
CA HIS A 300 18.27 7.43 -27.47
C HIS A 300 19.75 7.17 -27.14
N VAL A 301 20.04 6.07 -26.44
CA VAL A 301 21.42 5.68 -26.10
C VAL A 301 22.24 5.34 -27.36
N LYS A 302 21.64 4.68 -28.36
CA LYS A 302 22.31 4.39 -29.65
C LYS A 302 22.72 5.68 -30.36
N LYS A 303 21.83 6.67 -30.49
CA LYS A 303 22.14 7.97 -31.11
C LYS A 303 23.29 8.70 -30.41
N LEU A 304 23.30 8.70 -29.07
CA LEU A 304 24.37 9.33 -28.30
C LEU A 304 25.74 8.66 -28.47
N LYS A 305 25.78 7.37 -28.87
CA LYS A 305 27.01 6.66 -29.21
C LYS A 305 27.49 7.06 -30.61
N GLU A 306 26.57 7.07 -31.59
CA GLU A 306 26.86 7.47 -32.98
C GLU A 306 27.39 8.91 -33.09
N GLU A 307 26.92 9.84 -32.24
CA GLU A 307 27.41 11.23 -32.20
C GLU A 307 28.83 11.40 -31.59
N LYS A 308 29.35 10.37 -30.91
CA LYS A 308 30.66 10.40 -30.24
C LYS A 308 31.78 9.70 -31.03
N GLU A 309 31.44 8.93 -32.05
CA GLU A 309 32.37 8.26 -32.98
C GLU A 309 32.66 9.12 -34.21
#